data_AF-A0A926M9L5-F1
#
_entry.id   AF-A0A926M9L5-F1
#
_cell.length_a   1.000
_cell.length_b   1.000
_cell.length_c   1.000
_cell.angle_alpha   90.00
_cell.angle_beta   90.00
_cell.angle_gamma   90.00
#
_symmetry.space_group_name_H-M   'P 1'
#
loop_
_entity.id
_entity.type
_entity.pdbx_description
1 polymer ?
#
loop_
_entity_poly.entity_id
_entity_poly.type
_entity_poly.pdbx_seq_one_letter_code
_entity_poly.pdbx_strand_id
1 'polypeptide(L)'
;MKKLEVSWSVEYLKDFSSKNEPTGVVKKLEDFQIDFQLPTLLSGLKEEHATVYIRYTFKPAPFPDAKTGVLVNNYLKKIHPRTEINCTQKIYGKSGEVYAFVLDKINAARDLFISSWNIAKNRKYKAMIGVPFPQAKTNEKLLEKVTEHGMTPKRFAEKLDKDYSNLFRELKGQKQFSLQQALDYAKALDCDPVELLFEKTRCDVWGYVDLYNSNELGDETFNPCQIYPAANVTNNIGSVVVPRDIYTPNIKAIRISCEGSHMDRHYAFYRKTDVAKSSMNGKLVVVGKEDPRLEEFGYEPTSYWFGIYDIAKGGVQTIYNPDRFAKTEKAVKGPFTFVAEVISVMSENALTKRSQEYYEMNAKAKEFFAIHEKQRQQLELSMMKLRDSMAKSEDMLHKMTRASIEADKKELKKKLKLFDDDIEVPDFIKKRA
;
A
#
# COMPACT_ATOMS: atom_id res chain seq x y z
N MET A 1 -23.83 12.23 -28.44
CA MET A 1 -24.05 12.03 -26.99
C MET A 1 -23.66 10.59 -26.64
N LYS A 2 -22.48 10.37 -26.05
CA LYS A 2 -22.10 9.03 -25.58
C LYS A 2 -22.88 8.76 -24.29
N LYS A 3 -23.72 7.72 -24.31
CA LYS A 3 -24.54 7.28 -23.18
C LYS A 3 -23.64 6.81 -22.04
N LEU A 4 -23.98 7.18 -20.80
CA LEU A 4 -23.42 6.57 -19.58
C LEU A 4 -23.54 5.04 -19.68
N GLU A 5 -22.45 4.33 -19.37
CA GLU A 5 -22.44 2.88 -19.34
C GLU A 5 -22.80 2.40 -17.93
N VAL A 6 -23.96 1.75 -17.79
CA VAL A 6 -24.42 1.18 -16.53
C VAL A 6 -24.48 -0.34 -16.67
N SER A 7 -23.80 -1.04 -15.76
CA SER A 7 -23.77 -2.50 -15.70
C SER A 7 -23.95 -2.99 -14.27
N TRP A 8 -24.55 -4.16 -14.12
CA TRP A 8 -24.79 -4.83 -12.85
C TRP A 8 -24.07 -6.18 -12.81
N SER A 9 -23.44 -6.47 -11.68
CA SER A 9 -22.80 -7.75 -11.39
C SER A 9 -23.31 -8.31 -10.06
N VAL A 10 -23.39 -9.63 -9.94
CA VAL A 10 -23.92 -10.35 -8.77
C VAL A 10 -22.90 -11.39 -8.33
N GLU A 11 -22.52 -11.38 -7.05
CA GLU A 11 -21.34 -12.12 -6.52
C GLU A 11 -21.39 -13.64 -6.76
N TYR A 12 -22.58 -14.24 -6.79
CA TYR A 12 -22.77 -15.68 -6.98
C TYR A 12 -22.87 -16.13 -8.45
N LEU A 13 -22.75 -15.20 -9.40
CA LEU A 13 -22.75 -15.48 -10.83
C LEU A 13 -21.47 -14.94 -11.45
N LYS A 14 -20.41 -15.77 -11.46
CA LYS A 14 -19.23 -15.51 -12.28
C LYS A 14 -19.70 -15.24 -13.72
N ASP A 15 -19.18 -14.16 -14.30
CA ASP A 15 -19.45 -13.70 -15.68
C ASP A 15 -20.83 -13.05 -15.94
N PHE A 16 -21.61 -12.72 -14.90
CA PHE A 16 -22.86 -11.98 -15.08
C PHE A 16 -22.65 -10.45 -15.15
N SER A 17 -22.96 -9.88 -16.32
CA SER A 17 -23.08 -8.44 -16.54
C SER A 17 -24.41 -8.14 -17.23
N SER A 18 -25.37 -7.55 -16.52
CA SER A 18 -26.65 -7.10 -17.10
C SER A 18 -26.76 -5.58 -17.16
N LYS A 19 -27.42 -5.07 -18.20
CA LYS A 19 -27.84 -3.66 -18.29
C LYS A 19 -29.04 -3.35 -17.39
N ASN A 20 -29.79 -4.38 -17.01
CA ASN A 20 -31.03 -4.27 -16.24
C ASN A 20 -30.77 -4.48 -14.75
N GLU A 21 -31.50 -3.71 -13.94
CA GLU A 21 -31.49 -3.79 -12.49
C GLU A 21 -32.23 -5.05 -12.00
N PRO A 22 -31.72 -5.75 -10.96
CA PRO A 22 -32.45 -6.85 -10.33
C PRO A 22 -33.73 -6.34 -9.64
N THR A 23 -34.89 -6.93 -9.97
CA THR A 23 -36.22 -6.56 -9.44
C THR A 23 -36.62 -7.39 -8.22
N GLY A 24 -37.31 -6.75 -7.25
CA GLY A 24 -38.16 -7.44 -6.25
C GLY A 24 -37.83 -7.33 -4.75
N VAL A 25 -36.93 -6.44 -4.29
CA VAL A 25 -36.38 -6.55 -2.91
C VAL A 25 -35.94 -5.20 -2.27
N VAL A 26 -36.01 -5.12 -0.92
CA VAL A 26 -35.45 -4.03 -0.08
C VAL A 26 -33.93 -3.91 -0.28
N LYS A 27 -33.49 -2.75 -0.77
CA LYS A 27 -32.09 -2.43 -1.07
C LYS A 27 -31.42 -1.82 0.17
N LYS A 28 -30.35 -2.44 0.68
CA LYS A 28 -29.46 -1.78 1.63
C LYS A 28 -28.19 -1.38 0.88
N LEU A 29 -27.91 -0.08 0.85
CA LEU A 29 -26.65 0.45 0.33
C LEU A 29 -25.55 0.25 1.37
N GLU A 30 -24.40 -0.27 0.96
CA GLU A 30 -23.26 -0.49 1.87
C GLU A 30 -22.14 0.52 1.67
N ASP A 31 -21.67 0.70 0.43
CA ASP A 31 -20.48 1.52 0.16
C ASP A 31 -20.42 2.01 -1.30
N PHE A 32 -19.60 3.06 -1.50
CA PHE A 32 -19.21 3.62 -2.78
C PHE A 32 -17.71 3.48 -3.00
N GLN A 33 -17.33 2.79 -4.07
CA GLN A 33 -15.96 2.81 -4.56
C GLN A 33 -15.90 3.66 -5.83
N ILE A 34 -15.07 4.71 -5.83
CA ILE A 34 -15.03 5.73 -6.88
C ILE A 34 -13.62 5.85 -7.43
N ASP A 35 -13.47 5.68 -8.74
CA ASP A 35 -12.20 5.78 -9.45
C ASP A 35 -12.29 6.83 -10.57
N PHE A 36 -11.40 7.82 -10.53
CA PHE A 36 -11.28 8.84 -11.59
C PHE A 36 -10.28 8.40 -12.66
N GLN A 37 -10.56 8.65 -13.92
CA GLN A 37 -9.62 8.57 -15.03
C GLN A 37 -9.42 9.98 -15.57
N LEU A 38 -8.26 10.54 -15.27
CA LEU A 38 -7.91 11.89 -15.69
C LEU A 38 -7.58 11.88 -17.20
N PRO A 39 -7.79 13.01 -17.89
CA PRO A 39 -7.29 13.18 -19.24
C PRO A 39 -5.75 13.16 -19.20
N THR A 40 -5.15 12.11 -19.74
CA THR A 40 -3.70 11.92 -19.82
C THR A 40 -3.35 11.44 -21.23
N LEU A 41 -2.14 11.71 -21.71
CA LEU A 41 -1.68 11.35 -23.07
C LEU A 41 -1.85 9.85 -23.39
N LEU A 42 -1.75 8.98 -22.37
CA LEU A 42 -1.87 7.53 -22.50
C LEU A 42 -3.32 7.00 -22.45
N SER A 43 -4.28 7.77 -21.93
CA SER A 43 -5.67 7.31 -21.77
C SER A 43 -6.54 7.56 -23.01
N GLY A 44 -6.09 8.39 -23.96
CA GLY A 44 -6.88 8.78 -25.13
C GLY A 44 -8.16 9.58 -24.80
N LEU A 45 -8.34 9.98 -23.53
CA LEU A 45 -9.52 10.68 -23.04
C LEU A 45 -9.30 12.19 -23.12
N LYS A 46 -10.21 12.91 -23.82
CA LYS A 46 -10.21 14.38 -23.90
C LYS A 46 -10.72 15.07 -22.63
N GLU A 47 -11.44 14.34 -21.78
CA GLU A 47 -12.11 14.87 -20.57
C GLU A 47 -12.02 13.85 -19.42
N GLU A 48 -12.16 14.31 -18.18
CA GLU A 48 -12.15 13.45 -16.98
C GLU A 48 -13.34 12.47 -16.99
N HIS A 49 -13.04 11.18 -16.89
CA HIS A 49 -14.04 10.13 -16.73
C HIS A 49 -14.04 9.63 -15.29
N ALA A 50 -15.18 9.14 -14.82
CA ALA A 50 -15.32 8.53 -13.50
C ALA A 50 -15.97 7.17 -13.62
N THR A 51 -15.52 6.23 -12.80
CA THR A 51 -16.17 4.94 -12.57
C THR A 51 -16.66 4.90 -11.14
N VAL A 52 -17.96 4.70 -10.94
CA VAL A 52 -18.56 4.51 -9.61
C VAL A 52 -19.06 3.08 -9.50
N TYR A 53 -18.60 2.39 -8.46
CA TYR A 53 -19.08 1.08 -8.05
C TYR A 53 -19.94 1.26 -6.80
N ILE A 54 -21.22 0.92 -6.92
CA ILE A 54 -22.19 0.99 -5.84
C ILE A 54 -22.47 -0.43 -5.38
N ARG A 55 -22.21 -0.73 -4.11
CA ARG A 55 -22.49 -2.05 -3.53
C ARG A 55 -23.81 -2.04 -2.78
N TYR A 56 -24.66 -2.98 -3.15
CA TYR A 56 -25.98 -3.18 -2.57
C TYR A 56 -26.11 -4.59 -2.02
N THR A 57 -26.76 -4.70 -0.87
CA THR A 57 -27.14 -5.97 -0.27
C THR A 57 -28.65 -6.13 -0.37
N PHE A 58 -29.08 -7.25 -0.95
CA PHE A 58 -30.48 -7.59 -1.19
C PHE A 58 -30.93 -8.70 -0.24
N LYS A 59 -32.08 -8.50 0.43
CA LYS A 59 -32.77 -9.50 1.27
C LYS A 59 -34.07 -9.98 0.62
N PRO A 60 -34.15 -11.18 0.01
CA PRO A 60 -35.36 -11.60 -0.68
C PRO A 60 -36.60 -11.48 0.21
N ALA A 61 -37.69 -10.88 -0.31
CA ALA A 61 -38.90 -10.64 0.47
C ALA A 61 -39.51 -11.96 0.97
N PRO A 62 -40.00 -12.03 2.22
CA PRO A 62 -40.72 -13.20 2.72
C PRO A 62 -42.15 -13.17 2.18
N PHE A 63 -42.41 -13.83 1.04
CA PHE A 63 -43.78 -14.12 0.61
C PHE A 63 -44.04 -15.63 0.61
N PRO A 64 -45.20 -16.12 1.12
CA PRO A 64 -45.41 -17.54 1.37
C PRO A 64 -45.53 -18.43 0.13
N ASP A 65 -45.92 -17.90 -1.04
CA ASP A 65 -46.32 -18.72 -2.19
C ASP A 65 -45.69 -18.34 -3.55
N ALA A 66 -44.69 -17.46 -3.57
CA ALA A 66 -43.96 -17.15 -4.80
C ALA A 66 -42.71 -18.01 -4.91
N LYS A 67 -42.53 -18.69 -6.06
CA LYS A 67 -41.28 -19.39 -6.44
C LYS A 67 -40.09 -18.49 -6.10
N THR A 68 -39.35 -18.83 -5.05
CA THR A 68 -38.22 -18.06 -4.54
C THR A 68 -37.12 -18.04 -5.59
N GLY A 69 -36.92 -16.92 -6.28
CA GLY A 69 -35.81 -16.77 -7.20
C GLY A 69 -35.63 -15.34 -7.67
N VAL A 70 -34.38 -14.97 -7.94
CA VAL A 70 -34.02 -13.73 -8.61
C VAL A 70 -34.27 -13.94 -10.10
N LEU A 71 -34.99 -13.02 -10.75
CA LEU A 71 -35.15 -13.00 -12.20
C LEU A 71 -33.80 -12.65 -12.84
N VAL A 72 -33.17 -13.64 -13.46
CA VAL A 72 -31.93 -13.47 -14.24
C VAL A 72 -32.28 -13.81 -15.69
N ASN A 73 -32.35 -12.81 -16.58
CA ASN A 73 -32.70 -12.97 -17.99
C ASN A 73 -33.98 -13.80 -18.24
N ASN A 74 -35.09 -13.51 -17.52
CA ASN A 74 -36.34 -14.28 -17.58
C ASN A 74 -36.26 -15.76 -17.10
N TYR A 75 -35.16 -16.18 -16.48
CA TYR A 75 -35.04 -17.48 -15.82
C TYR A 75 -35.00 -17.33 -14.30
N LEU A 76 -35.96 -17.97 -13.61
CA LEU A 76 -35.99 -18.06 -12.14
C LEU A 76 -34.99 -19.12 -11.66
N LYS A 77 -33.87 -18.71 -11.07
CA LYS A 77 -33.02 -19.63 -10.28
C LYS A 77 -33.50 -19.64 -8.82
N LYS A 78 -33.73 -20.83 -8.26
CA LYS A 78 -34.17 -20.97 -6.87
C LYS A 78 -33.05 -20.58 -5.91
N ILE A 79 -33.21 -19.47 -5.17
CA ILE A 79 -32.26 -19.02 -4.14
C ILE A 79 -32.94 -19.16 -2.78
N HIS A 80 -32.22 -19.71 -1.79
CA HIS A 80 -32.78 -19.91 -0.45
C HIS A 80 -33.14 -18.54 0.18
N PRO A 81 -34.35 -18.38 0.75
CA PRO A 81 -34.88 -17.09 1.24
C PRO A 81 -34.11 -16.45 2.42
N ARG A 82 -33.00 -17.06 2.88
CA ARG A 82 -32.15 -16.55 3.97
C ARG A 82 -30.80 -16.02 3.51
N THR A 83 -30.49 -16.10 2.22
CA THR A 83 -29.18 -15.73 1.69
C THR A 83 -29.19 -14.26 1.30
N GLU A 84 -28.35 -13.45 1.94
CA GLU A 84 -28.09 -12.08 1.50
C GLU A 84 -27.30 -12.11 0.19
N ILE A 85 -27.74 -11.34 -0.80
CA ILE A 85 -27.10 -11.28 -2.12
C ILE A 85 -26.44 -9.92 -2.27
N ASN A 86 -25.14 -9.91 -2.51
CA ASN A 86 -24.40 -8.71 -2.83
C ASN A 86 -24.42 -8.48 -4.35
N CYS A 87 -24.85 -7.30 -4.77
CA CYS A 87 -24.76 -6.87 -6.16
C CYS A 87 -23.96 -5.56 -6.25
N THR A 88 -23.17 -5.45 -7.30
CA THR A 88 -22.39 -4.23 -7.59
C THR A 88 -22.91 -3.60 -8.88
N GLN A 89 -23.33 -2.34 -8.78
CA GLN A 89 -23.64 -1.51 -9.94
C GLN A 89 -22.39 -0.72 -10.34
N LYS A 90 -21.94 -0.87 -11.57
CA LYS A 90 -20.85 -0.10 -12.17
C LYS A 90 -21.43 0.95 -13.12
N ILE A 91 -21.06 2.21 -12.90
CA ILE A 91 -21.45 3.37 -13.71
C ILE A 91 -20.18 4.02 -14.24
N TYR A 92 -20.06 4.16 -15.56
CA TYR A 92 -18.90 4.74 -16.22
C TYR A 92 -19.30 5.82 -17.23
N GLY A 93 -18.53 6.91 -17.26
CA GLY A 93 -18.69 7.99 -18.22
C GLY A 93 -17.98 9.27 -17.78
N LYS A 94 -18.40 10.41 -18.33
CA LYS A 94 -17.83 11.72 -17.96
C LYS A 94 -18.09 12.03 -16.49
N SER A 95 -17.08 12.52 -15.79
CA SER A 95 -17.10 12.80 -14.33
C SER A 95 -18.34 13.59 -13.89
N GLY A 96 -18.66 14.70 -14.58
CA GLY A 96 -19.85 15.51 -14.28
C GLY A 96 -21.18 14.80 -14.53
N GLU A 97 -21.28 13.99 -15.58
CA GLU A 97 -22.50 13.25 -15.94
C GLU A 97 -22.73 12.08 -14.97
N VAL A 98 -21.67 11.37 -14.58
CA VAL A 98 -21.70 10.29 -13.59
C VAL A 98 -22.10 10.83 -12.22
N TYR A 99 -21.53 11.96 -11.81
CA TYR A 99 -21.89 12.61 -10.55
C TYR A 99 -23.37 12.97 -10.49
N ALA A 100 -23.89 13.65 -11.52
CA ALA A 100 -25.29 14.04 -11.59
C ALA A 100 -26.23 12.82 -11.58
N PHE A 101 -25.89 11.77 -12.32
CA PHE A 101 -26.69 10.55 -12.42
C PHE A 101 -26.76 9.78 -11.09
N VAL A 102 -25.65 9.68 -10.35
CA VAL A 102 -25.64 8.99 -9.05
C VAL A 102 -26.38 9.81 -7.99
N LEU A 103 -26.24 11.14 -8.02
CA LEU A 103 -26.90 12.04 -7.07
C LEU A 103 -28.43 12.02 -7.20
N ASP A 104 -28.95 11.91 -8.42
CA ASP A 104 -30.39 11.82 -8.70
C ASP A 104 -30.99 10.48 -8.21
N LYS A 105 -30.20 9.40 -8.25
CA LYS A 105 -30.67 8.07 -7.85
C LYS A 105 -30.58 7.78 -6.36
N ILE A 106 -29.77 8.52 -5.61
CA ILE A 106 -29.44 8.19 -4.22
C ILE A 106 -29.91 9.32 -3.30
N ASN A 107 -31.15 9.17 -2.83
CA ASN A 107 -31.74 10.13 -1.89
C ASN A 107 -31.21 9.93 -0.44
N ALA A 108 -31.27 8.71 0.11
CA ALA A 108 -31.00 8.47 1.52
C ALA A 108 -29.50 8.46 1.92
N ALA A 109 -28.59 8.30 0.94
CA ALA A 109 -27.15 8.22 1.18
C ALA A 109 -26.36 9.28 0.39
N ARG A 110 -27.02 10.41 0.11
CA ARG A 110 -26.47 11.52 -0.64
C ARG A 110 -25.19 12.07 0.00
N ASP A 111 -25.21 12.28 1.31
CA ASP A 111 -24.06 12.81 2.05
C ASP A 111 -22.88 11.85 2.05
N LEU A 112 -23.15 10.55 2.18
CA LEU A 112 -22.14 9.50 2.10
C LEU A 112 -21.48 9.52 0.71
N PHE A 113 -22.27 9.59 -0.36
CA PHE A 113 -21.76 9.68 -1.73
C PHE A 113 -20.91 10.93 -1.96
N ILE A 114 -21.39 12.11 -1.54
CA ILE A 114 -20.66 13.38 -1.67
C ILE A 114 -19.33 13.29 -0.92
N SER A 115 -19.32 12.71 0.28
CA SER A 115 -18.10 12.53 1.09
C SER A 115 -17.09 11.61 0.39
N SER A 116 -17.53 10.44 -0.08
CA SER A 116 -16.67 9.48 -0.79
C SER A 116 -16.16 10.04 -2.12
N TRP A 117 -16.99 10.79 -2.84
CA TRP A 117 -16.62 11.47 -4.09
C TRP A 117 -15.53 12.52 -3.86
N ASN A 118 -15.70 13.36 -2.84
CA ASN A 118 -14.72 14.38 -2.49
C ASN A 118 -13.41 13.76 -1.98
N ILE A 119 -13.46 12.67 -1.21
CA ILE A 119 -12.27 11.93 -0.76
C ILE A 119 -11.52 11.34 -1.96
N ALA A 120 -12.22 10.66 -2.87
CA ALA A 120 -11.61 10.06 -4.06
C ALA A 120 -11.02 11.11 -5.01
N LYS A 121 -11.74 12.23 -5.22
CA LYS A 121 -11.27 13.37 -6.00
C LYS A 121 -10.02 13.99 -5.37
N ASN A 122 -10.10 14.33 -4.08
CA ASN A 122 -8.95 14.89 -3.36
C ASN A 122 -7.76 13.94 -3.32
N ARG A 123 -7.94 12.62 -3.19
CA ARG A 123 -6.86 11.64 -3.25
C ARG A 123 -6.18 11.62 -4.62
N LYS A 124 -6.96 11.62 -5.71
CA LYS A 124 -6.45 11.61 -7.09
C LYS A 124 -5.75 12.92 -7.46
N TYR A 125 -6.34 14.06 -7.10
CA TYR A 125 -5.76 15.38 -7.37
C TYR A 125 -4.58 15.70 -6.43
N LYS A 126 -4.58 15.23 -5.17
CA LYS A 126 -3.38 15.33 -4.30
C LYS A 126 -2.24 14.45 -4.80
N ALA A 127 -2.51 13.31 -5.42
CA ALA A 127 -1.46 12.52 -6.06
C ALA A 127 -0.85 13.22 -7.30
N MET A 128 -1.56 14.19 -7.89
CA MET A 128 -1.12 14.92 -9.10
C MET A 128 -0.53 16.32 -8.82
N ILE A 129 -1.12 17.06 -7.86
CA ILE A 129 -0.80 18.47 -7.54
C ILE A 129 -0.19 18.61 -6.14
N GLY A 130 -0.41 17.63 -5.26
CA GLY A 130 0.24 17.62 -3.97
C GLY A 130 1.74 17.63 -4.19
N VAL A 131 2.46 18.48 -3.46
CA VAL A 131 3.91 18.32 -3.30
C VAL A 131 4.11 16.82 -3.03
N PRO A 132 4.85 16.09 -3.89
CA PRO A 132 4.93 14.62 -3.85
C PRO A 132 5.40 14.09 -2.48
N PHE A 133 5.85 14.99 -1.63
CA PHE A 133 6.14 14.83 -0.23
C PHE A 133 5.23 15.78 0.55
N PRO A 134 4.18 15.29 1.26
CA PRO A 134 3.63 16.09 2.34
C PRO A 134 4.80 16.43 3.26
N GLN A 135 4.99 17.71 3.58
CA GLN A 135 6.05 18.08 4.51
C GLN A 135 5.81 17.29 5.80
N ALA A 136 6.72 16.36 6.11
CA ALA A 136 6.74 15.73 7.41
C ALA A 136 6.95 16.88 8.38
N LYS A 137 5.97 17.12 9.28
CA LYS A 137 6.16 18.12 10.32
C LYS A 137 7.51 17.81 10.97
N THR A 138 8.41 18.78 11.03
CA THR A 138 9.80 18.70 11.53
C THR A 138 9.96 17.81 12.77
N ASN A 139 8.89 17.71 13.55
CA ASN A 139 8.78 16.98 14.80
C ASN A 139 8.65 15.46 14.67
N GLU A 140 8.06 14.92 13.58
CA GLU A 140 8.00 13.47 13.34
C GLU A 140 9.41 12.87 13.16
N LYS A 141 10.34 13.68 12.63
CA LYS A 141 11.76 13.31 12.42
C LYS A 141 12.53 13.17 13.72
N LEU A 142 12.27 14.02 14.71
CA LEU A 142 12.92 13.92 16.00
C LEU A 142 12.56 12.58 16.67
N LEU A 143 11.28 12.20 16.61
CA LEU A 143 10.83 10.91 17.13
C LEU A 143 11.44 9.74 16.34
N GLU A 144 11.44 9.81 15.01
CA GLU A 144 12.11 8.85 14.13
C GLU A 144 13.59 8.67 14.53
N LYS A 145 14.36 9.76 14.64
CA LYS A 145 15.77 9.72 15.05
C LYS A 145 15.98 9.16 16.44
N VAL A 146 15.15 9.52 17.41
CA VAL A 146 15.21 8.95 18.76
C VAL A 146 15.00 7.44 18.73
N THR A 147 14.06 6.96 17.91
CA THR A 147 13.81 5.52 17.73
C THR A 147 14.92 4.81 16.94
N GLU A 148 15.51 5.45 15.92
CA GLU A 148 16.67 4.91 15.17
C GLU A 148 17.86 4.64 16.10
N HIS A 149 18.07 5.53 17.08
CA HIS A 149 19.09 5.34 18.11
C HIS A 149 18.71 4.36 19.22
N GLY A 150 17.57 3.67 19.11
CA GLY A 150 17.10 2.69 20.09
C GLY A 150 16.72 3.30 21.44
N MET A 151 16.47 4.61 21.50
CA MET A 151 16.09 5.30 22.73
C MET A 151 14.58 5.42 22.83
N THR A 152 14.06 5.24 24.06
CA THR A 152 12.67 5.59 24.34
C THR A 152 12.57 7.10 24.60
N PRO A 153 11.43 7.75 24.30
CA PRO A 153 11.22 9.17 24.61
C PRO A 153 11.54 9.54 26.07
N LYS A 154 11.31 8.60 27.00
CA LYS A 154 11.59 8.78 28.42
C LYS A 154 13.10 8.79 28.71
N ARG A 155 13.85 7.83 28.17
CA ARG A 155 15.32 7.81 28.28
C ARG A 155 15.97 9.00 27.60
N PHE A 156 15.38 9.47 26.49
CA PHE A 156 15.86 10.66 25.81
C PHE A 156 15.66 11.91 26.66
N ALA A 157 14.52 12.04 27.35
CA ALA A 157 14.27 13.12 28.31
C ALA A 157 15.26 13.10 29.48
N GLU A 158 15.52 11.93 30.05
CA GLU A 158 16.50 11.73 31.13
C GLU A 158 17.92 12.11 30.68
N LYS A 159 18.33 11.76 29.45
CA LYS A 159 19.64 12.12 28.89
C LYS A 159 19.82 13.64 28.70
N LEU A 160 18.73 14.34 28.44
CA LEU A 160 18.72 15.79 28.19
C LEU A 160 18.43 16.62 29.44
N ASP A 161 18.16 15.97 30.57
CA ASP A 161 17.68 16.60 31.82
C ASP A 161 16.50 17.56 31.57
N LYS A 162 15.54 17.11 30.74
CA LYS A 162 14.34 17.89 30.37
C LYS A 162 13.08 17.22 30.87
N ASP A 163 12.07 18.03 31.18
CA ASP A 163 10.74 17.53 31.53
C ASP A 163 10.15 16.70 30.38
N TYR A 164 9.80 15.45 30.71
CA TYR A 164 9.25 14.48 29.78
C TYR A 164 7.98 15.00 29.10
N SER A 165 7.10 15.67 29.83
CA SER A 165 5.82 16.15 29.29
C SER A 165 6.03 17.19 28.19
N ASN A 166 6.97 18.10 28.41
CA ASN A 166 7.36 19.09 27.41
C ASN A 166 8.06 18.47 26.19
N LEU A 167 9.02 17.57 26.41
CA LEU A 167 9.71 16.89 25.31
C LEU A 167 8.76 16.01 24.50
N PHE A 168 7.79 15.37 25.15
CA PHE A 168 6.80 14.54 24.47
C PHE A 168 5.87 15.36 23.56
N ARG A 169 5.52 16.59 23.96
CA ARG A 169 4.78 17.53 23.10
C ARG A 169 5.62 18.02 21.93
N GLU A 170 6.93 18.20 22.12
CA GLU A 170 7.88 18.52 21.04
C GLU A 170 8.02 17.34 20.06
N LEU A 171 8.18 16.11 20.56
CA LEU A 171 8.26 14.87 19.76
C LEU A 171 6.97 14.58 18.96
N LYS A 172 5.80 14.85 19.55
CA LYS A 172 4.50 14.73 18.85
C LYS A 172 4.19 15.90 17.91
N GLY A 173 5.05 16.92 17.92
CA GLY A 173 4.89 18.12 17.11
C GLY A 173 3.73 19.02 17.47
N GLN A 174 3.27 18.95 18.71
CA GLN A 174 2.33 19.89 19.29
C GLN A 174 3.02 21.19 19.73
N LYS A 175 4.35 21.17 19.84
CA LYS A 175 5.20 22.31 20.17
C LYS A 175 6.41 22.32 19.24
N GLN A 176 6.72 23.47 18.66
CA GLN A 176 7.97 23.67 17.91
C GLN A 176 9.14 23.84 18.89
N PHE A 177 10.30 23.31 18.53
CA PHE A 177 11.53 23.50 19.29
C PHE A 177 12.44 24.53 18.60
N SER A 178 13.23 25.26 19.39
CA SER A 178 14.13 26.30 18.92
C SER A 178 15.40 25.71 18.27
N LEU A 179 16.14 26.54 17.53
CA LEU A 179 17.44 26.16 16.96
C LEU A 179 18.42 25.66 18.04
N GLN A 180 18.42 26.29 19.22
CA GLN A 180 19.27 25.86 20.34
C GLN A 180 18.89 24.46 20.84
N GLN A 181 17.58 24.20 20.98
CA GLN A 181 17.10 22.87 21.35
C GLN A 181 17.45 21.83 20.28
N ALA A 182 17.41 22.20 18.99
CA ALA A 182 17.84 21.34 17.90
C ALA A 182 19.33 20.97 17.99
N LEU A 183 20.20 21.92 18.35
CA LEU A 183 21.62 21.68 18.57
C LEU A 183 21.87 20.75 19.77
N ASP A 184 21.12 20.92 20.86
CA ASP A 184 21.24 20.05 22.04
C ASP A 184 20.77 18.63 21.73
N TYR A 185 19.65 18.49 21.00
CA TYR A 185 19.14 17.20 20.55
C TYR A 185 20.08 16.52 19.56
N ALA A 186 20.66 17.28 18.63
CA ALA A 186 21.65 16.81 17.68
C ALA A 186 22.89 16.26 18.37
N LYS A 187 23.42 16.96 19.39
CA LYS A 187 24.53 16.47 20.22
C LYS A 187 24.17 15.19 20.98
N ALA A 188 22.95 15.12 21.53
CA ALA A 188 22.51 13.94 22.28
C ALA A 188 22.27 12.71 21.38
N LEU A 189 21.93 12.94 20.11
CA LEU A 189 21.67 11.91 19.10
C LEU A 189 22.86 11.66 18.17
N ASP A 190 23.97 12.38 18.31
CA ASP A 190 25.12 12.29 17.40
C ASP A 190 24.73 12.42 15.91
N CYS A 191 23.88 13.41 15.62
CA CYS A 191 23.41 13.70 14.27
C CYS A 191 23.62 15.17 13.91
N ASP A 192 23.55 15.50 12.61
CA ASP A 192 23.59 16.89 12.15
C ASP A 192 22.27 17.58 12.55
N PRO A 193 22.28 18.76 13.21
CA PRO A 193 21.06 19.51 13.54
C PRO A 193 20.17 19.81 12.33
N VAL A 194 20.74 19.91 11.14
CA VAL A 194 20.00 20.12 9.89
C VAL A 194 19.13 18.91 9.54
N GLU A 195 19.52 17.69 9.92
CA GLU A 195 18.69 16.49 9.73
C GLU A 195 17.40 16.52 10.56
N LEU A 196 17.46 17.14 11.75
CA LEU A 196 16.33 17.32 12.66
C LEU A 196 15.41 18.45 12.18
N LEU A 197 15.97 19.53 11.65
CA LEU A 197 15.24 20.74 11.30
C LEU A 197 14.61 20.71 9.90
N PHE A 198 15.25 20.02 8.94
CA PHE A 198 14.88 20.12 7.54
C PHE A 198 14.70 18.74 6.90
N GLU A 199 13.77 18.65 5.95
CA GLU A 199 13.55 17.43 5.16
C GLU A 199 14.71 17.09 4.27
N LYS A 200 14.93 15.78 4.07
CA LYS A 200 15.92 15.30 3.12
C LYS A 200 15.47 15.74 1.74
N THR A 201 16.30 16.53 1.06
CA THR A 201 16.09 16.91 -0.34
C THR A 201 16.06 15.67 -1.20
N ARG A 202 15.07 15.56 -2.08
CA ARG A 202 14.87 14.41 -2.97
C ARG A 202 14.79 14.85 -4.42
N CYS A 203 15.16 13.94 -5.32
CA CYS A 203 15.07 14.09 -6.76
C CYS A 203 14.51 12.79 -7.34
N ASP A 204 13.66 12.91 -8.36
CA ASP A 204 13.12 11.74 -9.05
C ASP A 204 14.18 11.14 -9.95
N VAL A 205 14.32 9.82 -9.87
CA VAL A 205 15.18 9.05 -10.78
C VAL A 205 14.41 8.87 -12.08
N TRP A 206 14.85 9.55 -13.12
CA TRP A 206 14.11 9.59 -14.40
C TRP A 206 14.51 8.45 -15.34
N GLY A 207 15.69 7.85 -15.15
CA GLY A 207 16.19 6.80 -16.03
C GLY A 207 17.19 5.86 -15.37
N TYR A 208 17.35 4.71 -16.00
CA TYR A 208 18.30 3.67 -15.64
C TYR A 208 19.34 3.50 -16.74
N VAL A 209 20.52 3.02 -16.38
CA VAL A 209 21.58 2.69 -17.33
C VAL A 209 22.23 1.38 -16.95
N ASP A 210 22.40 0.51 -17.94
CA ASP A 210 23.24 -0.69 -17.86
C ASP A 210 24.51 -0.45 -18.68
N LEU A 211 25.66 -0.77 -18.10
CA LEU A 211 26.96 -0.53 -18.72
C LEU A 211 27.41 -1.73 -19.57
N TYR A 212 26.84 -2.92 -19.40
CA TYR A 212 27.29 -4.14 -20.05
C TYR A 212 26.31 -4.63 -21.11
N ASN A 213 25.02 -4.66 -20.77
CA ASN A 213 24.01 -5.31 -21.60
C ASN A 213 23.11 -4.29 -22.29
N SER A 214 22.55 -4.71 -23.43
CA SER A 214 21.41 -4.03 -24.03
C SER A 214 20.14 -4.41 -23.29
N ASN A 215 19.29 -3.42 -22.98
CA ASN A 215 18.01 -3.65 -22.32
C ASN A 215 16.86 -3.43 -23.29
N GLU A 216 15.87 -4.31 -23.23
CA GLU A 216 14.64 -4.20 -24.02
C GLU A 216 13.53 -3.63 -23.13
N LEU A 217 12.89 -2.55 -23.60
CA LEU A 217 11.76 -1.93 -22.92
C LEU A 217 10.60 -1.79 -23.91
N GLY A 218 9.68 -2.76 -23.88
CA GLY A 218 8.63 -2.86 -24.89
C GLY A 218 9.24 -3.28 -26.23
N ASP A 219 8.98 -2.51 -27.29
CA ASP A 219 9.51 -2.76 -28.64
C ASP A 219 10.85 -2.06 -28.91
N GLU A 220 11.41 -1.35 -27.93
CA GLU A 220 12.67 -0.61 -28.07
C GLU A 220 13.84 -1.31 -27.37
N THR A 221 14.97 -1.42 -28.09
CA THR A 221 16.24 -1.91 -27.55
C THR A 221 17.18 -0.74 -27.25
N PHE A 222 17.60 -0.65 -26.00
CA PHE A 222 18.58 0.32 -25.51
C PHE A 222 19.95 -0.32 -25.48
N ASN A 223 20.93 0.36 -26.07
CA ASN A 223 22.31 -0.11 -26.10
C ASN A 223 22.99 0.05 -24.73
N PRO A 224 24.13 -0.64 -24.49
CA PRO A 224 24.94 -0.39 -23.30
C PRO A 224 25.29 1.10 -23.19
N CYS A 225 25.28 1.64 -21.97
CA CYS A 225 25.46 3.05 -21.64
C CYS A 225 24.35 4.01 -22.13
N GLN A 226 23.32 3.51 -22.82
CA GLN A 226 22.14 4.30 -23.17
C GLN A 226 21.17 4.34 -21.99
N ILE A 227 20.66 5.53 -21.68
CA ILE A 227 19.74 5.73 -20.56
C ILE A 227 18.32 5.42 -21.05
N TYR A 228 17.66 4.48 -20.39
CA TYR A 228 16.27 4.11 -20.66
C TYR A 228 15.33 4.62 -19.56
N PRO A 229 14.10 5.01 -19.90
CA PRO A 229 13.20 5.67 -18.97
C PRO A 229 12.74 4.74 -17.84
N ALA A 230 12.55 5.30 -16.65
CA ALA A 230 12.14 4.57 -15.45
C ALA A 230 10.68 4.08 -15.44
N ALA A 231 9.92 4.29 -16.52
CA ALA A 231 8.46 4.16 -16.55
C ALA A 231 7.90 2.75 -16.32
N ASN A 232 8.71 1.69 -16.49
CA ASN A 232 8.23 0.29 -16.47
C ASN A 232 8.88 -0.61 -15.41
N VAL A 233 9.78 -0.10 -14.58
CA VAL A 233 10.38 -0.91 -13.49
C VAL A 233 9.53 -0.76 -12.23
N THR A 234 8.44 -1.54 -12.19
CA THR A 234 7.72 -1.96 -10.96
C THR A 234 7.36 -0.83 -9.97
N ASN A 235 6.19 -0.21 -10.15
CA ASN A 235 5.38 0.48 -9.12
C ASN A 235 5.99 1.59 -8.23
N ASN A 236 7.25 2.02 -8.40
CA ASN A 236 7.78 3.21 -7.75
C ASN A 236 8.85 3.82 -8.64
N ILE A 237 8.56 4.97 -9.26
CA ILE A 237 9.64 5.88 -9.70
C ILE A 237 10.41 6.21 -8.41
N GLY A 238 11.58 5.61 -8.24
CA GLY A 238 12.35 5.74 -7.01
C GLY A 238 12.78 7.20 -6.85
N SER A 239 12.22 7.91 -5.87
CA SER A 239 12.79 9.20 -5.46
C SER A 239 14.08 8.91 -4.67
N VAL A 240 15.19 9.51 -5.05
CA VAL A 240 16.47 9.35 -4.34
C VAL A 240 16.76 10.57 -3.48
N VAL A 241 17.38 10.36 -2.32
CA VAL A 241 17.88 11.45 -1.47
C VAL A 241 19.08 12.10 -2.14
N VAL A 242 19.05 13.42 -2.26
CA VAL A 242 20.15 14.22 -2.78
C VAL A 242 20.87 14.88 -1.61
N PRO A 243 22.19 14.73 -1.50
CA PRO A 243 23.00 15.50 -0.54
C PRO A 243 22.77 17.00 -0.72
N ARG A 244 22.65 17.73 0.39
CA ARG A 244 22.33 19.16 0.35
C ARG A 244 23.37 19.98 -0.41
N ASP A 245 24.64 19.60 -0.31
CA ASP A 245 25.75 20.31 -0.95
C ASP A 245 25.65 20.35 -2.49
N ILE A 246 25.05 19.31 -3.09
CA ILE A 246 24.88 19.22 -4.54
C ILE A 246 23.46 19.57 -5.00
N TYR A 247 22.52 19.71 -4.07
CA TYR A 247 21.10 19.90 -4.38
C TYR A 247 20.85 21.24 -5.08
N THR A 248 20.11 21.17 -6.17
CA THR A 248 19.51 22.32 -6.87
C THR A 248 18.16 21.88 -7.43
N PRO A 249 17.18 22.79 -7.60
CA PRO A 249 15.87 22.43 -8.15
C PRO A 249 15.93 21.69 -9.50
N ASN A 250 16.93 21.99 -10.33
CA ASN A 250 17.10 21.40 -11.66
C ASN A 250 18.04 20.18 -11.68
N ILE A 251 18.35 19.58 -10.53
CA ILE A 251 19.18 18.38 -10.48
C ILE A 251 18.39 17.19 -11.04
N LYS A 252 19.07 16.33 -11.80
CA LYS A 252 18.52 15.08 -12.34
C LYS A 252 19.34 13.90 -11.82
N ALA A 253 18.66 12.79 -11.60
CA ALA A 253 19.28 11.55 -11.14
C ALA A 253 19.01 10.40 -12.11
N ILE A 254 20.04 9.62 -12.39
CA ILE A 254 19.93 8.30 -13.05
C ILE A 254 20.48 7.23 -12.14
N ARG A 255 19.92 6.02 -12.21
CA ARG A 255 20.45 4.87 -11.48
C ARG A 255 21.23 3.97 -12.42
N ILE A 256 22.42 3.58 -12.00
CA ILE A 256 23.24 2.59 -12.68
C ILE A 256 22.81 1.24 -12.15
N SER A 257 22.23 0.42 -13.03
CA SER A 257 21.72 -0.91 -12.73
C SER A 257 22.46 -1.88 -13.64
N CYS A 258 23.59 -2.39 -13.18
CA CYS A 258 24.49 -3.19 -14.00
C CYS A 258 25.19 -4.21 -13.11
N GLU A 259 24.60 -5.41 -13.01
CA GLU A 259 25.13 -6.46 -12.16
C GLU A 259 26.56 -6.84 -12.56
N GLY A 260 27.48 -6.81 -11.59
CA GLY A 260 28.90 -7.06 -11.80
C GLY A 260 29.74 -5.80 -12.03
N SER A 261 29.12 -4.64 -12.29
CA SER A 261 29.84 -3.37 -12.34
C SER A 261 30.19 -2.86 -10.95
N HIS A 262 31.35 -2.23 -10.81
CA HIS A 262 31.70 -1.49 -9.59
C HIS A 262 30.79 -0.27 -9.36
N MET A 263 30.06 0.17 -10.39
CA MET A 263 29.07 1.24 -10.33
C MET A 263 27.64 0.71 -10.14
N ASP A 264 27.44 -0.60 -9.95
CA ASP A 264 26.11 -1.16 -9.69
C ASP A 264 25.46 -0.50 -8.47
N ARG A 265 24.15 -0.24 -8.54
CA ARG A 265 23.37 0.40 -7.47
C ARG A 265 23.95 1.76 -7.05
N HIS A 266 24.57 2.48 -7.99
CA HIS A 266 24.93 3.88 -7.79
C HIS A 266 23.95 4.80 -8.48
N TYR A 267 23.79 6.01 -7.93
CA TYR A 267 23.06 7.11 -8.54
C TYR A 267 24.05 8.14 -9.05
N ALA A 268 23.88 8.55 -10.31
CA ALA A 268 24.64 9.64 -10.90
C ALA A 268 23.75 10.90 -10.96
N PHE A 269 24.25 11.97 -10.33
CA PHE A 269 23.58 13.27 -10.28
C PHE A 269 24.21 14.24 -11.26
N TYR A 270 23.39 14.88 -12.09
CA TYR A 270 23.87 15.86 -13.06
C TYR A 270 22.88 17.02 -13.22
N ARG A 271 23.32 18.09 -13.89
CA ARG A 271 22.48 19.25 -14.24
C ARG A 271 22.55 19.44 -15.75
N LYS A 272 21.38 19.49 -16.41
CA LYS A 272 21.32 19.95 -17.80
C LYS A 272 21.60 21.45 -17.80
N THR A 273 22.72 21.86 -18.36
CA THR A 273 23.08 23.27 -18.50
C THR A 273 23.25 23.59 -19.98
N ASP A 274 22.64 24.68 -20.42
CA ASP A 274 22.76 25.16 -21.81
C ASP A 274 24.11 25.86 -22.06
N VAL A 275 24.87 26.13 -20.99
CA VAL A 275 26.16 26.79 -21.05
C VAL A 275 27.26 25.75 -21.33
N ALA A 276 27.92 25.89 -22.49
CA ALA A 276 29.08 25.11 -22.84
C ALA A 276 30.26 25.43 -21.90
N LYS A 277 30.49 24.56 -20.90
CA LYS A 277 31.70 24.62 -20.08
C LYS A 277 32.91 24.20 -20.92
N SER A 278 34.00 24.94 -20.79
CA SER A 278 35.17 24.93 -21.68
C SER A 278 36.12 23.73 -21.57
N SER A 279 35.80 22.67 -20.80
CA SER A 279 36.50 21.38 -20.89
C SER A 279 35.69 20.28 -20.19
N MET A 280 35.10 19.39 -20.98
CA MET A 280 34.45 18.15 -20.52
C MET A 280 35.33 16.91 -20.70
N ASN A 281 36.54 17.08 -21.26
CA ASN A 281 37.40 15.96 -21.63
C ASN A 281 37.85 15.17 -20.40
N GLY A 282 37.71 13.85 -20.45
CA GLY A 282 38.02 12.93 -19.36
C GLY A 282 37.02 12.94 -18.19
N LYS A 283 35.92 13.69 -18.29
CA LYS A 283 34.90 13.76 -17.24
C LYS A 283 33.77 12.79 -17.50
N LEU A 284 33.14 12.35 -16.42
CA LEU A 284 31.90 11.61 -16.47
C LEU A 284 30.75 12.56 -16.82
N VAL A 285 29.96 12.21 -17.84
CA VAL A 285 28.92 13.05 -18.40
C VAL A 285 27.66 12.27 -18.73
N VAL A 286 26.57 13.01 -18.86
CA VAL A 286 25.36 12.61 -19.57
C VAL A 286 25.26 13.45 -20.84
N VAL A 287 25.08 12.80 -21.99
CA VAL A 287 24.96 13.49 -23.28
C VAL A 287 23.62 13.19 -23.95
N GLY A 288 23.14 14.17 -24.71
CA GLY A 288 22.01 14.00 -25.62
C GLY A 288 22.50 13.83 -27.04
N LYS A 289 21.86 12.93 -27.79
CA LYS A 289 22.05 12.78 -29.23
C LYS A 289 20.70 12.80 -29.90
N GLU A 290 20.59 13.56 -30.99
CA GLU A 290 19.37 13.58 -31.80
C GLU A 290 19.07 12.18 -32.35
N ASP A 291 17.84 11.71 -32.12
CA ASP A 291 17.30 10.50 -32.74
C ASP A 291 15.98 10.86 -33.44
N PRO A 292 16.01 11.04 -34.77
CA PRO A 292 14.84 11.43 -35.56
C PRO A 292 13.67 10.44 -35.45
N ARG A 293 13.96 9.16 -35.13
CA ARG A 293 12.92 8.13 -34.98
C ARG A 293 11.97 8.45 -33.85
N LEU A 294 12.44 9.10 -32.79
CA LEU A 294 11.63 9.49 -31.64
C LEU A 294 10.62 10.60 -31.98
N GLU A 295 10.94 11.45 -32.97
CA GLU A 295 10.04 12.51 -33.44
C GLU A 295 8.81 11.92 -34.16
N GLU A 296 9.00 10.83 -34.90
CA GLU A 296 7.91 10.09 -35.58
C GLU A 296 6.88 9.52 -34.58
N PHE A 297 7.30 9.30 -33.33
CA PHE A 297 6.45 8.86 -32.23
C PHE A 297 5.96 10.00 -31.31
N GLY A 298 6.29 11.26 -31.64
CA GLY A 298 5.86 12.45 -30.89
C GLY A 298 6.61 12.70 -29.57
N TYR A 299 7.81 12.12 -29.39
CA TYR A 299 8.67 12.35 -28.22
C TYR A 299 9.73 13.42 -28.49
N GLU A 300 10.40 13.90 -27.42
CA GLU A 300 11.63 14.69 -27.61
C GLU A 300 12.64 13.84 -28.39
N PRO A 301 13.19 14.35 -29.51
CA PRO A 301 14.04 13.58 -30.41
C PRO A 301 15.46 13.44 -29.86
N THR A 302 15.63 13.15 -28.57
CA THR A 302 16.93 13.09 -27.91
C THR A 302 17.08 11.76 -27.16
N SER A 303 17.99 10.93 -27.65
CA SER A 303 18.51 9.77 -26.93
C SER A 303 19.59 10.21 -25.95
N TYR A 304 19.53 9.69 -24.73
CA TYR A 304 20.44 10.05 -23.65
C TYR A 304 21.47 8.94 -23.39
N TRP A 305 22.72 9.32 -23.14
CA TRP A 305 23.83 8.40 -22.91
C TRP A 305 24.67 8.82 -21.71
N PHE A 306 25.25 7.87 -21.00
CA PHE A 306 26.09 8.08 -19.83
C PHE A 306 27.49 7.49 -20.03
N GLY A 307 28.53 8.26 -19.71
CA GLY A 307 29.89 7.74 -19.71
C GLY A 307 30.97 8.81 -19.67
N ILE A 308 32.20 8.45 -20.03
CA ILE A 308 33.34 9.37 -20.01
C ILE A 308 33.42 10.10 -21.35
N TYR A 309 33.38 11.43 -21.33
CA TYR A 309 33.50 12.25 -22.52
C TYR A 309 34.96 12.39 -22.94
N ASP A 310 35.25 12.13 -24.21
CA ASP A 310 36.57 12.38 -24.78
C ASP A 310 36.50 12.85 -26.24
N ILE A 311 37.42 13.74 -26.60
CA ILE A 311 37.56 14.29 -27.95
C ILE A 311 38.80 13.65 -28.58
N ALA A 312 38.57 12.70 -29.49
CA ALA A 312 39.65 12.04 -30.19
C ALA A 312 40.37 13.00 -31.16
N LYS A 313 41.61 12.65 -31.55
CA LYS A 313 42.36 13.34 -32.61
C LYS A 313 41.48 13.46 -33.86
N GLY A 314 41.28 14.69 -34.34
CA GLY A 314 40.33 15.00 -35.42
C GLY A 314 38.99 15.59 -34.97
N GLY A 315 38.80 15.89 -33.67
CA GLY A 315 37.62 16.60 -33.16
C GLY A 315 36.38 15.73 -32.97
N VAL A 316 36.53 14.40 -33.08
CA VAL A 316 35.40 13.46 -32.95
C VAL A 316 35.07 13.25 -31.48
N GLN A 317 33.87 13.70 -31.09
CA GLN A 317 33.34 13.51 -29.75
C GLN A 317 32.90 12.06 -29.55
N THR A 318 33.39 11.41 -28.49
CA THR A 318 33.08 10.01 -28.17
C THR A 318 32.78 9.87 -26.69
N ILE A 319 31.78 9.04 -26.36
CA ILE A 319 31.54 8.58 -25.00
C ILE A 319 32.13 7.20 -24.83
N TYR A 320 32.97 7.05 -23.82
CA TYR A 320 33.53 5.80 -23.39
C TYR A 320 32.76 5.23 -22.21
N ASN A 321 32.71 3.91 -22.12
CA ASN A 321 32.13 3.22 -20.98
C ASN A 321 32.95 3.56 -19.73
N PRO A 322 32.31 4.04 -18.64
CA PRO A 322 33.03 4.35 -17.42
C PRO A 322 33.54 3.11 -16.69
N ASP A 323 33.00 1.93 -17.00
CA ASP A 323 33.50 0.68 -16.45
C ASP A 323 34.62 0.08 -17.30
N ARG A 324 35.77 -0.14 -16.66
CA ARG A 324 36.97 -0.73 -17.29
C ARG A 324 36.78 -2.19 -17.69
N PHE A 325 35.84 -2.89 -17.07
CA PHE A 325 35.58 -4.31 -17.34
C PHE A 325 34.53 -4.53 -18.45
N ALA A 326 33.95 -3.46 -18.98
CA ALA A 326 32.99 -3.57 -20.06
C ALA A 326 33.66 -4.05 -21.35
N LYS A 327 33.01 -5.00 -22.05
CA LYS A 327 33.46 -5.44 -23.38
C LYS A 327 33.41 -4.32 -24.42
N THR A 328 32.45 -3.42 -24.26
CA THR A 328 32.21 -2.30 -25.18
C THR A 328 32.85 -1.03 -24.60
N GLU A 329 34.09 -0.74 -24.99
CA GLU A 329 34.80 0.45 -24.51
C GLU A 329 34.19 1.76 -25.00
N LYS A 330 33.67 1.78 -26.24
CA LYS A 330 33.08 2.96 -26.88
C LYS A 330 31.55 2.83 -26.91
N ALA A 331 30.87 3.67 -26.14
CA ALA A 331 29.42 3.69 -26.04
C ALA A 331 28.78 4.34 -27.29
N VAL A 332 29.11 5.61 -27.56
CA VAL A 332 28.47 6.36 -28.65
C VAL A 332 29.40 7.44 -29.22
N LYS A 333 29.25 7.72 -30.52
CA LYS A 333 29.93 8.84 -31.20
C LYS A 333 28.95 9.98 -31.47
N GLY A 334 29.46 11.21 -31.37
CA GLY A 334 28.73 12.45 -31.62
C GLY A 334 28.40 12.69 -33.10
N PRO A 335 27.87 13.88 -33.44
CA PRO A 335 27.73 15.06 -32.58
C PRO A 335 26.68 14.86 -31.48
N PHE A 336 26.88 15.54 -30.34
CA PHE A 336 25.94 15.54 -29.21
C PHE A 336 25.24 16.90 -29.13
N THR A 337 23.94 16.90 -28.85
CA THR A 337 23.13 18.12 -28.71
C THR A 337 23.44 18.86 -27.43
N PHE A 338 23.73 18.12 -26.35
CA PHE A 338 24.20 18.68 -25.10
C PHE A 338 25.15 17.72 -24.40
N VAL A 339 26.02 18.28 -23.56
CA VAL A 339 26.93 17.53 -22.70
C VAL A 339 26.82 18.10 -21.29
N ALA A 340 26.38 17.27 -20.34
CA ALA A 340 26.19 17.64 -18.95
C ALA A 340 27.16 16.87 -18.05
N GLU A 341 27.92 17.59 -17.23
CA GLU A 341 28.83 17.01 -16.25
C GLU A 341 28.05 16.29 -15.14
N VAL A 342 28.48 15.06 -14.83
CA VAL A 342 28.01 14.34 -13.64
C VAL A 342 28.73 14.91 -12.43
N ILE A 343 27.97 15.51 -11.54
CA ILE A 343 28.46 16.21 -10.35
C ILE A 343 28.96 15.21 -9.32
N SER A 344 28.22 14.12 -9.13
CA SER A 344 28.56 13.09 -8.17
C SER A 344 27.95 11.76 -8.56
N VAL A 345 28.68 10.69 -8.26
CA VAL A 345 28.19 9.31 -8.27
C VAL A 345 28.18 8.82 -6.83
N MET A 346 27.06 8.29 -6.36
CA MET A 346 26.91 7.85 -4.96
C MET A 346 26.24 6.50 -4.90
N SER A 347 26.74 5.61 -4.05
CA SER A 347 26.09 4.31 -3.82
C SER A 347 24.73 4.51 -3.14
N GLU A 348 23.79 3.63 -3.44
CA GLU A 348 22.47 3.59 -2.81
C GLU A 348 22.63 3.56 -1.28
N ASN A 349 23.49 2.68 -0.75
CA ASN A 349 23.75 2.54 0.68
C ASN A 349 24.30 3.82 1.35
N ALA A 350 25.05 4.65 0.63
CA ALA A 350 25.55 5.92 1.17
C ALA A 350 24.45 6.97 1.31
N LEU A 351 23.44 6.93 0.45
CA LEU A 351 22.31 7.86 0.45
C LEU A 351 21.22 7.45 1.44
N THR A 352 21.05 6.15 1.63
CA THR A 352 20.15 5.55 2.63
C THR A 352 20.97 4.97 3.79
N LYS A 353 21.50 5.83 4.66
CA LYS A 353 21.93 5.37 6.01
C LYS A 353 20.75 4.66 6.68
N ARG A 354 20.72 3.33 6.67
CA ARG A 354 19.86 2.39 7.45
C ARG A 354 18.33 2.63 7.50
N SER A 355 17.80 3.65 6.84
CA SER A 355 16.41 4.08 7.06
C SER A 355 15.41 3.23 6.26
N GLN A 356 15.74 2.81 5.04
CA GLN A 356 14.75 2.11 4.19
C GLN A 356 14.49 0.67 4.65
N GLU A 357 15.54 -0.07 5.04
CA GLU A 357 15.41 -1.39 5.67
C GLU A 357 14.70 -1.31 7.03
N TYR A 358 14.93 -0.27 7.84
CA TYR A 358 14.23 -0.07 9.11
C TYR A 358 12.75 0.26 8.93
N TYR A 359 12.38 1.08 7.94
CA TYR A 359 10.97 1.38 7.64
C TYR A 359 10.23 0.21 7.00
N GLU A 360 10.89 -0.54 6.12
CA GLU A 360 10.32 -1.77 5.56
C GLU A 360 10.22 -2.87 6.61
N MET A 361 11.21 -3.02 7.50
CA MET A 361 11.15 -3.91 8.66
C MET A 361 10.07 -3.50 9.65
N ASN A 362 9.88 -2.21 9.93
CA ASN A 362 8.85 -1.74 10.85
C ASN A 362 7.45 -1.80 10.25
N ALA A 363 7.30 -1.61 8.93
CA ALA A 363 6.06 -1.84 8.21
C ALA A 363 5.70 -3.33 8.24
N LYS A 364 6.66 -4.21 7.90
CA LYS A 364 6.50 -5.67 8.02
C LYS A 364 6.24 -6.10 9.46
N ALA A 365 6.91 -5.51 10.45
CA ALA A 365 6.70 -5.80 11.86
C ALA A 365 5.30 -5.39 12.31
N LYS A 366 4.78 -4.22 11.90
CA LYS A 366 3.40 -3.81 12.17
C LYS A 366 2.38 -4.78 11.56
N GLU A 367 2.61 -5.24 10.34
CA GLU A 367 1.76 -6.26 9.71
C GLU A 367 1.84 -7.60 10.47
N PHE A 368 3.04 -8.02 10.87
CA PHE A 368 3.24 -9.21 11.71
C PHE A 368 2.54 -9.10 13.06
N PHE A 369 2.62 -7.95 13.74
CA PHE A 369 1.93 -7.73 15.00
C PHE A 369 0.40 -7.72 14.82
N ALA A 370 -0.13 -7.11 13.75
CA ALA A 370 -1.57 -7.13 13.47
C ALA A 370 -2.07 -8.54 13.13
N ILE A 371 -1.27 -9.35 12.43
CA ILE A 371 -1.56 -10.76 12.15
C ILE A 371 -1.53 -11.57 13.46
N HIS A 372 -0.51 -11.36 14.29
CA HIS A 372 -0.35 -12.06 15.57
C HIS A 372 -1.45 -11.69 16.57
N GLU A 373 -1.91 -10.44 16.57
CA GLU A 373 -3.02 -9.96 17.40
C GLU A 373 -4.36 -10.56 16.92
N LYS A 374 -4.59 -10.64 15.61
CA LYS A 374 -5.74 -11.38 15.03
C LYS A 374 -5.70 -12.87 15.37
N GLN A 375 -4.54 -13.51 15.27
CA GLN A 375 -4.37 -14.92 15.66
C GLN A 375 -4.66 -15.12 17.15
N ARG A 376 -4.17 -14.22 18.01
CA ARG A 376 -4.44 -14.27 19.45
C ARG A 376 -5.93 -14.08 19.77
N GLN A 377 -6.60 -13.14 19.11
CA GLN A 377 -8.05 -12.97 19.24
C GLN A 377 -8.82 -14.22 18.80
N GLN A 378 -8.41 -14.85 17.69
CA GLN A 378 -9.02 -16.11 17.24
C GLN A 378 -8.78 -17.25 18.24
N LEU A 379 -7.58 -17.32 18.83
CA LEU A 379 -7.21 -18.33 19.82
C LEU A 379 -8.01 -18.14 21.11
N GLU A 380 -8.14 -16.91 21.61
CA GLU A 380 -8.99 -16.58 22.77
C GLU A 380 -10.46 -16.93 22.51
N LEU A 381 -10.98 -16.62 21.31
CA LEU A 381 -12.35 -16.93 20.93
C LEU A 381 -12.58 -18.44 20.78
N SER A 382 -11.56 -19.18 20.34
CA SER A 382 -11.60 -20.65 20.30
C SER A 382 -11.54 -21.27 21.71
N MET A 383 -10.71 -20.74 22.60
CA MET A 383 -10.64 -21.19 24.00
C MET A 383 -11.92 -20.88 24.77
N MET A 384 -12.56 -19.74 24.50
CA MET A 384 -13.86 -19.39 25.08
C MET A 384 -14.94 -20.39 24.65
N LYS A 385 -15.02 -20.71 23.35
CA LYS A 385 -15.94 -21.75 22.84
C LYS A 385 -15.65 -23.13 23.45
N LEU A 386 -14.38 -23.47 23.62
CA LEU A 386 -13.98 -24.73 24.24
C LEU A 386 -14.42 -24.79 25.72
N ARG A 387 -14.21 -23.71 26.49
CA ARG A 387 -14.69 -23.60 27.87
C ARG A 387 -16.21 -23.70 27.97
N ASP A 388 -16.94 -23.02 27.10
CA ASP A 388 -18.41 -23.11 27.07
C ASP A 388 -18.88 -24.52 26.71
N SER A 389 -18.17 -25.23 25.82
CA SER A 389 -18.48 -26.63 25.51
C SER A 389 -18.17 -27.58 26.68
N MET A 390 -17.06 -27.34 27.40
CA MET A 390 -16.71 -28.14 28.58
C MET A 390 -17.72 -27.93 29.71
N ALA A 391 -18.10 -26.68 29.99
CA ALA A 391 -19.11 -26.36 31.00
C ALA A 391 -20.47 -27.02 30.67
N LYS A 392 -20.88 -27.02 29.40
CA LYS A 392 -22.09 -27.74 28.95
C LYS A 392 -21.95 -29.25 29.10
N SER A 393 -20.78 -29.82 28.82
CA SER A 393 -20.52 -31.24 29.00
C SER A 393 -20.51 -31.65 30.47
N GLU A 394 -19.93 -30.83 31.36
CA GLU A 394 -19.93 -31.04 32.81
C GLU A 394 -21.35 -30.97 33.38
N ASP A 395 -22.16 -29.99 32.97
CA ASP A 395 -23.56 -29.89 33.39
C ASP A 395 -24.39 -31.09 32.90
N MET A 396 -24.13 -31.59 31.68
CA MET A 396 -24.75 -32.80 31.16
C MET A 396 -24.33 -34.03 31.97
N LEU A 397 -23.04 -34.14 32.32
CA LEU A 397 -22.50 -35.25 33.10
C LEU A 397 -23.08 -35.24 34.52
N HIS A 398 -23.15 -34.08 35.17
CA HIS A 398 -23.80 -33.93 36.47
C HIS A 398 -25.29 -34.30 36.43
N LYS A 399 -26.01 -33.95 35.37
CA LYS A 399 -27.42 -34.37 35.18
C LYS A 399 -27.53 -35.89 35.02
N MET A 400 -26.67 -36.51 34.23
CA MET A 400 -26.64 -37.97 34.06
C MET A 400 -26.28 -38.69 35.37
N THR A 401 -25.29 -38.19 36.11
CA THR A 401 -24.90 -38.76 37.41
C THR A 401 -26.04 -38.65 38.42
N ARG A 402 -26.73 -37.51 38.50
CA ARG A 402 -27.91 -37.34 39.37
C ARG A 402 -29.03 -38.30 39.00
N ALA A 403 -29.34 -38.43 37.70
CA ALA A 403 -30.35 -39.36 37.22
C ALA A 403 -30.00 -40.83 37.55
N SER A 404 -28.72 -41.21 37.44
CA SER A 404 -28.26 -42.54 37.82
C SER A 404 -28.40 -42.78 39.33
N ILE A 405 -27.97 -41.84 40.17
CA ILE A 405 -28.11 -41.93 41.63
C ILE A 405 -29.58 -42.04 42.04
N GLU A 406 -30.48 -41.32 41.38
CA GLU A 406 -31.93 -41.42 41.63
C GLU A 406 -32.51 -42.77 41.21
N ALA A 407 -32.06 -43.32 40.07
CA ALA A 407 -32.44 -44.67 39.63
C ALA A 407 -31.96 -45.74 40.63
N ASP A 408 -30.70 -45.68 41.05
CA ASP A 408 -30.12 -46.60 42.03
C ASP A 408 -30.85 -46.50 43.38
N LYS A 409 -31.17 -45.28 43.83
CA LYS A 409 -31.95 -45.05 45.05
C LYS A 409 -33.36 -45.64 44.95
N LYS A 410 -33.99 -45.58 43.77
CA LYS A 410 -35.31 -46.16 43.52
C LYS A 410 -35.25 -47.69 43.51
N GLU A 411 -34.21 -48.27 42.92
CA GLU A 411 -33.98 -49.72 42.93
C GLU A 411 -33.69 -50.23 44.34
N LEU A 412 -32.83 -49.55 45.10
CA LEU A 412 -32.55 -49.87 46.51
C LEU A 412 -33.82 -49.79 47.36
N LYS A 413 -34.66 -48.77 47.19
CA LYS A 413 -35.97 -48.70 47.87
C LYS A 413 -36.90 -49.87 47.50
N LYS A 414 -36.85 -50.33 46.25
CA LYS A 414 -37.64 -51.48 45.80
C LYS A 414 -37.12 -52.79 46.41
N LYS A 415 -35.80 -52.96 46.50
CA LYS A 415 -35.17 -54.09 47.19
C LYS A 415 -35.46 -54.06 48.69
N LEU A 416 -35.40 -52.89 49.33
CA LEU A 416 -35.70 -52.73 50.76
C LEU A 416 -37.15 -53.08 51.09
N LYS A 417 -38.12 -52.68 50.25
CA LYS A 417 -39.52 -53.10 50.39
C LYS A 417 -39.71 -54.61 50.26
N LEU A 418 -38.95 -55.27 49.39
CA LEU A 418 -38.98 -56.73 49.30
C LEU A 418 -38.49 -57.40 50.59
N PHE A 419 -37.51 -56.80 51.29
CA PHE A 419 -37.02 -57.30 52.57
C PHE A 419 -37.98 -57.02 53.75
N ASP A 420 -38.77 -55.94 53.71
CA ASP A 420 -39.80 -55.68 54.73
C ASP A 420 -40.98 -56.65 54.63
N ASP A 421 -41.30 -57.13 53.41
CA ASP A 421 -42.39 -58.10 53.18
C ASP A 421 -42.00 -59.55 53.56
N ASP A 422 -40.70 -59.85 53.73
CA ASP A 422 -40.17 -61.18 54.11
C ASP A 422 -39.88 -61.34 55.61
N ILE A 423 -40.13 -60.31 56.44
CA ILE A 423 -40.04 -60.42 57.91
C ILE A 423 -41.43 -60.78 58.46
N GLU A 424 -41.84 -62.04 58.29
CA GLU A 424 -42.82 -62.64 59.21
C GLU A 424 -42.16 -62.73 60.59
N VAL A 425 -42.43 -61.74 61.45
CA VAL A 425 -42.13 -61.84 62.88
C VAL A 425 -42.94 -63.02 63.42
N PRO A 426 -42.32 -64.13 63.83
CA PRO A 426 -43.06 -65.28 64.30
C PRO A 426 -43.83 -64.91 65.58
N ASP A 427 -45.08 -65.37 65.68
CA ASP A 427 -46.06 -64.94 66.69
C ASP A 427 -45.64 -65.13 68.17
N PHE A 428 -44.52 -65.81 68.45
CA PHE A 428 -44.00 -65.93 69.81
C PHE A 428 -43.36 -64.64 70.36
N ILE A 429 -43.04 -63.65 69.50
CA ILE A 429 -42.43 -62.38 69.95
C ILE A 429 -43.49 -61.34 70.39
N LYS A 430 -44.77 -61.49 69.99
CA LYS A 430 -45.85 -60.53 70.33
C LYS A 430 -46.44 -60.66 71.74
N LYS A 431 -45.85 -61.48 72.63
CA LYS A 431 -46.27 -61.61 74.04
C LYS A 431 -45.14 -61.27 75.02
N ARG A 432 -44.80 -59.99 75.14
CA ARG A 432 -44.35 -59.32 76.39
C ARG A 432 -43.96 -57.87 76.10
N ALA A 433 -44.88 -56.95 76.39
CA ALA A 433 -44.67 -55.63 76.98
C ALA A 433 -46.00 -54.87 76.89
#